data_AF-A0A150FYA7-F1
#
_entry.id   AF-A0A150FYA7-F1
#
_cell.length_a   1.000
_cell.length_b   1.000
_cell.length_c   1.000
_cell.angle_alpha   90.00
_cell.angle_beta   90.00
_cell.angle_gamma   90.00
#
_symmetry.space_group_name_H-M   'P 1'
#
loop_
_entity.id
_entity.type
_entity.pdbx_description
1 polymer ?
#
loop_
_entity_poly.entity_id
_entity_poly.type
_entity_poly.pdbx_seq_one_letter_code
_entity_poly.pdbx_strand_id
1 'polypeptide(L)'
;MYGATAATGVVAADVEDFSCTGVTGASHWACLQLDFQGGGASVSFKHSLIENNTVSSGSGGAIYVNDAVSTLTIDGSSNISGNSAGDRGGAIYVYDTVDTLTVDGGSNISGNSANYSGGAILVQGYVTTLTVNGSSSISGNSANRSGGAICVSGTVYSLTVDGSSNISGNSAGDSGGAIYGFSSVSTLTVDGSSNISGNSANYSGGAILVQGYVTTLTVNGSSSISGNSANRSGGAIYGFSSVSTLTVDGSSNISGNSAGDSGGAIFVDSNVNTLTIDGGSSISGNSAGDRGGAIYVYTAVDTLTVDGSSSISGNSAGDRGGAIYVDYYITTVTIDGSSNISGNSANVGSGGAIYVLNYVNTLTIDGGSSISGNSANRSGGAIYVQSYVTTLTVDGGSNISGNSANVGSGGAIYVYDTVDTLTVDGSSNISGNSAGDSGGAICVDGAVSTLTVDGGSSISGNSAGDRGGAIYVYTAVDTLTVNGSSNISGNSAGDRGSGR
;
A
#
# COMPACT_ATOMS: atom_id res chain seq x y z
N MET A 1 15.75 -9.55 40.15
CA MET A 1 16.03 -8.17 40.62
C MET A 1 15.01 -7.26 39.97
N TYR A 2 14.35 -6.41 40.75
CA TYR A 2 13.41 -5.41 40.22
C TYR A 2 14.16 -4.13 39.91
N GLY A 3 13.53 -3.23 39.15
CA GLY A 3 14.14 -1.98 38.73
C GLY A 3 14.19 -0.90 39.81
N ALA A 4 14.43 0.34 39.40
CA ALA A 4 14.74 1.47 40.29
C ALA A 4 13.56 1.92 41.16
N THR A 5 12.35 2.08 40.57
CA THR A 5 11.19 2.64 41.26
C THR A 5 9.90 1.87 40.95
N ALA A 6 9.17 1.43 41.98
CA ALA A 6 7.83 0.86 41.83
C ALA A 6 6.81 1.71 42.59
N ALA A 7 5.71 2.04 41.94
CA ALA A 7 4.57 2.71 42.56
C ALA A 7 3.35 1.81 42.48
N THR A 8 2.74 1.54 43.63
CA THR A 8 1.51 0.76 43.75
C THR A 8 0.41 1.65 44.30
N GLY A 9 -0.85 1.37 43.97
CA GLY A 9 -1.93 2.24 44.44
C GLY A 9 -2.13 3.48 43.57
N VAL A 10 -1.54 3.52 42.37
CA VAL A 10 -1.49 4.74 41.54
C VAL A 10 -2.87 5.05 40.97
N VAL A 11 -3.23 6.33 40.92
CA VAL A 11 -4.49 6.80 40.30
C VAL A 11 -4.23 7.47 38.95
N ALA A 12 -3.12 8.22 38.86
CA ALA A 12 -2.57 8.80 37.65
C ALA A 12 -1.06 9.00 37.84
N ALA A 13 -0.29 8.93 36.76
CA ALA A 13 1.14 9.20 36.75
C ALA A 13 1.45 10.30 35.73
N ASP A 14 1.73 11.51 36.23
CA ASP A 14 2.26 12.60 35.41
C ASP A 14 3.75 12.74 35.72
N VAL A 15 4.58 12.33 34.77
CA VAL A 15 6.03 12.20 34.90
C VAL A 15 6.67 13.31 34.07
N GLU A 16 7.10 14.37 34.75
CA GLU A 16 7.70 15.55 34.11
C GLU A 16 9.18 15.69 34.51
N ASP A 17 10.02 16.09 33.57
CA ASP A 17 11.47 16.30 33.75
C ASP A 17 12.19 15.07 34.36
N PHE A 18 11.67 13.88 34.11
CA PHE A 18 12.18 12.65 34.67
C PHE A 18 13.36 12.13 33.87
N SER A 19 14.43 11.74 34.56
CA SER A 19 15.58 11.08 33.95
C SER A 19 15.84 9.71 34.57
N CYS A 20 15.89 8.67 33.74
CA CYS A 20 16.32 7.34 34.15
C CYS A 20 17.20 6.71 33.08
N THR A 21 18.47 6.51 33.43
CA THR A 21 19.49 6.09 32.46
C THR A 21 20.36 4.95 32.98
N GLY A 22 20.73 4.03 32.08
CA GLY A 22 21.77 3.02 32.35
C GLY A 22 21.41 1.96 33.40
N VAL A 23 20.13 1.73 33.70
CA VAL A 23 19.72 0.69 34.64
C VAL A 23 19.97 -0.68 34.02
N THR A 24 20.80 -1.50 34.68
CA THR A 24 21.16 -2.85 34.22
C THR A 24 21.01 -3.88 35.35
N GLY A 25 20.99 -5.18 35.01
CA GLY A 25 20.87 -6.26 35.99
C GLY A 25 19.45 -6.53 36.49
N ALA A 26 18.47 -5.74 36.05
CA ALA A 26 17.06 -6.00 36.30
C ALA A 26 16.56 -7.24 35.54
N SER A 27 15.66 -8.00 36.15
CA SER A 27 15.10 -9.24 35.58
C SER A 27 13.62 -9.14 35.21
N HIS A 28 12.92 -8.07 35.64
CA HIS A 28 11.49 -7.88 35.36
C HIS A 28 11.21 -6.58 34.61
N TRP A 29 11.67 -5.43 35.11
CA TRP A 29 11.53 -4.08 34.56
C TRP A 29 12.68 -3.20 35.06
N ALA A 30 13.03 -2.10 34.40
CA ALA A 30 14.24 -1.32 34.73
C ALA A 30 14.00 -0.01 35.50
N CYS A 31 13.24 0.94 34.96
CA CYS A 31 13.11 2.28 35.54
C CYS A 31 11.92 2.38 36.47
N LEU A 32 10.73 2.11 35.92
CA LEU A 32 9.47 2.43 36.56
C LEU A 32 8.47 1.28 36.39
N GLN A 33 7.95 0.79 37.50
CA GLN A 33 6.73 -0.03 37.53
C GLN A 33 5.57 0.81 38.05
N LEU A 34 4.43 0.76 37.35
CA LEU A 34 3.18 1.41 37.73
C LEU A 34 2.08 0.35 37.89
N ASP A 35 1.58 0.20 39.11
CA ASP A 35 0.40 -0.59 39.45
C ASP A 35 -0.74 0.34 39.91
N PHE A 36 -1.85 0.38 39.15
CA PHE A 36 -2.97 1.29 39.32
C PHE A 36 -4.13 0.69 40.14
N GLN A 37 -4.95 1.56 40.74
CA GLN A 37 -6.17 1.15 41.47
C GLN A 37 -7.40 1.33 40.57
N GLY A 38 -7.85 0.24 39.94
CA GLY A 38 -9.03 0.24 39.08
C GLY A 38 -8.75 0.69 37.63
N GLY A 39 -9.77 0.65 36.78
CA GLY A 39 -9.66 1.07 35.37
C GLY A 39 -9.80 2.59 35.19
N GLY A 40 -9.03 3.16 34.25
CA GLY A 40 -9.18 4.55 33.81
C GLY A 40 -8.05 5.51 34.16
N ALA A 41 -6.92 5.01 34.66
CA ALA A 41 -5.77 5.84 35.01
C ALA A 41 -5.04 6.42 33.78
N SER A 42 -4.45 7.60 33.91
CA SER A 42 -3.64 8.25 32.88
C SER A 42 -2.15 8.18 33.22
N VAL A 43 -1.32 7.90 32.21
CA VAL A 43 0.15 7.97 32.26
C VAL A 43 0.63 8.99 31.25
N SER A 44 1.38 10.01 31.69
CA SER A 44 2.04 10.98 30.81
C SER A 44 3.52 11.12 31.13
N PHE A 45 4.33 11.23 30.09
CA PHE A 45 5.74 11.61 30.17
C PHE A 45 5.95 12.92 29.42
N LYS A 46 6.50 13.94 30.09
CA LYS A 46 6.81 15.26 29.51
C LYS A 46 8.24 15.64 29.79
N HIS A 47 8.93 16.17 28.79
CA HIS A 47 10.33 16.60 28.89
C HIS A 47 11.26 15.52 29.53
N SER A 48 10.90 14.24 29.37
CA SER A 48 11.53 13.15 30.10
C SER A 48 12.59 12.44 29.25
N LEU A 49 13.66 11.97 29.89
CA LEU A 49 14.78 11.24 29.28
C LEU A 49 14.91 9.84 29.88
N ILE A 50 14.56 8.82 29.10
CA ILE A 50 14.56 7.43 29.55
C ILE A 50 15.42 6.62 28.57
N GLU A 51 16.67 6.36 28.94
CA GLU A 51 17.63 5.82 27.97
C GLU A 51 18.57 4.73 28.47
N ASN A 52 18.94 3.84 27.56
CA ASN A 52 19.98 2.82 27.78
C ASN A 52 19.70 1.88 28.97
N ASN A 53 18.43 1.58 29.24
CA ASN A 53 18.04 0.67 30.30
C ASN A 53 17.91 -0.76 29.75
N THR A 54 18.23 -1.77 30.55
CA THR A 54 18.25 -3.17 30.10
C THR A 54 17.64 -4.09 31.13
N VAL A 55 16.70 -4.92 30.68
CA VAL A 55 16.11 -6.02 31.44
C VAL A 55 16.48 -7.34 30.77
N SER A 56 17.06 -8.28 31.50
CA SER A 56 17.64 -9.50 30.89
C SER A 56 16.61 -10.57 30.49
N SER A 57 15.49 -10.69 31.21
CA SER A 57 14.49 -11.75 31.00
C SER A 57 13.04 -11.27 31.11
N GLY A 58 12.85 -9.97 31.35
CA GLY A 58 11.55 -9.36 31.61
C GLY A 58 11.07 -8.47 30.47
N SER A 59 9.97 -7.78 30.73
CA SER A 59 9.32 -6.89 29.77
C SER A 59 9.39 -5.44 30.26
N GLY A 60 9.22 -4.47 29.36
CA GLY A 60 9.30 -3.06 29.74
C GLY A 60 10.74 -2.69 30.06
N GLY A 61 11.58 -2.63 29.02
CA GLY A 61 13.02 -2.38 29.17
C GLY A 61 13.32 -1.06 29.88
N ALA A 62 12.35 -0.16 29.99
CA ALA A 62 12.33 0.94 30.95
C ALA A 62 11.06 0.95 31.83
N ILE A 63 9.87 0.92 31.23
CA ILE A 63 8.60 1.16 31.92
C ILE A 63 7.71 -0.08 31.83
N TYR A 64 7.15 -0.48 32.97
CA TYR A 64 6.18 -1.57 33.06
C TYR A 64 4.87 -1.06 33.67
N VAL A 65 3.77 -1.15 32.93
CA VAL A 65 2.42 -0.81 33.37
C VAL A 65 1.63 -2.11 33.51
N ASN A 66 1.18 -2.40 34.73
CA ASN A 66 0.59 -3.70 35.06
C ASN A 66 -0.94 -3.76 34.89
N ASP A 67 -1.57 -2.62 34.63
CA ASP A 67 -3.03 -2.46 34.59
C ASP A 67 -3.48 -1.78 33.30
N ALA A 68 -4.80 -1.78 33.09
CA ALA A 68 -5.44 -1.01 32.02
C ALA A 68 -5.34 0.51 32.30
N VAL A 69 -4.98 1.29 31.29
CA VAL A 69 -4.88 2.75 31.37
C VAL A 69 -5.77 3.41 30.32
N SER A 70 -6.39 4.53 30.67
CA SER A 70 -7.17 5.32 29.71
C SER A 70 -6.24 6.03 28.74
N THR A 71 -5.11 6.55 29.22
CA THR A 71 -4.13 7.21 28.36
C THR A 71 -2.71 6.79 28.70
N LEU A 72 -1.91 6.58 27.66
CA LEU A 72 -0.45 6.53 27.73
C LEU A 72 0.08 7.57 26.73
N THR A 73 0.66 8.64 27.25
CA THR A 73 1.10 9.79 26.44
C THR A 73 2.59 10.04 26.64
N ILE A 74 3.33 10.11 25.53
CA ILE A 74 4.73 10.56 25.49
C ILE A 74 4.70 11.91 24.77
N ASP A 75 5.00 12.99 25.48
CA ASP A 75 4.81 14.37 25.03
C ASP A 75 5.97 15.28 25.49
N GLY A 76 5.94 16.56 25.09
CA GLY A 76 6.86 17.59 25.57
C GLY A 76 8.31 17.26 25.21
N SER A 77 8.56 16.84 23.97
CA SER A 77 9.90 16.49 23.49
C SER A 77 10.60 15.43 24.34
N SER A 78 9.83 14.49 24.90
CA SER A 78 10.38 13.37 25.67
C SER A 78 11.20 12.45 24.76
N ASN A 79 12.27 11.86 25.30
CA ASN A 79 13.15 10.94 24.60
C ASN A 79 13.23 9.60 25.35
N ILE A 80 12.75 8.54 24.69
CA ILE A 80 12.80 7.17 25.19
C ILE A 80 13.64 6.33 24.24
N SER A 81 14.91 6.11 24.56
CA SER A 81 15.85 5.54 23.59
C SER A 81 16.86 4.52 24.11
N GLY A 82 17.27 3.58 23.24
CA GLY A 82 18.29 2.59 23.58
C GLY A 82 17.90 1.60 24.68
N ASN A 83 16.61 1.49 25.02
CA ASN A 83 16.15 0.56 26.05
C ASN A 83 16.00 -0.85 25.47
N SER A 84 16.25 -1.87 26.30
CA SER A 84 16.24 -3.26 25.87
C SER A 84 15.49 -4.17 26.85
N ALA A 85 14.61 -5.02 26.31
CA ALA A 85 13.88 -6.03 27.06
C ALA A 85 14.20 -7.44 26.58
N GLY A 86 14.46 -8.33 27.55
CA GLY A 86 14.70 -9.75 27.33
C GLY A 86 13.47 -10.54 26.85
N ASP A 87 12.27 -9.95 26.92
CA ASP A 87 11.03 -10.51 26.37
C ASP A 87 10.29 -9.47 25.49
N ARG A 88 9.44 -8.61 26.07
CA ARG A 88 8.52 -7.72 25.32
C ARG A 88 8.63 -6.26 25.71
N GLY A 89 8.27 -5.34 24.80
CA GLY A 89 8.20 -3.92 25.11
C GLY A 89 9.58 -3.36 25.45
N GLY A 90 10.44 -3.21 24.44
CA GLY A 90 11.84 -2.85 24.65
C GLY A 90 12.05 -1.55 25.42
N ALA A 91 11.10 -0.62 25.34
CA ALA A 91 10.99 0.51 26.25
C ALA A 91 9.80 0.38 27.21
N ILE A 92 8.60 0.22 26.66
CA ILE A 92 7.35 0.26 27.43
C ILE A 92 6.58 -1.05 27.22
N TYR A 93 6.15 -1.65 28.31
CA TYR A 93 5.22 -2.78 28.31
C TYR A 93 3.96 -2.42 29.08
N VAL A 94 2.80 -2.64 28.46
CA VAL A 94 1.48 -2.54 29.10
C VAL A 94 0.84 -3.93 29.11
N TYR A 95 0.57 -4.44 30.32
CA TYR A 95 0.05 -5.80 30.55
C TYR A 95 -1.40 -5.98 30.12
N ASP A 96 -2.18 -4.89 30.05
CA ASP A 96 -3.60 -4.92 29.71
C ASP A 96 -3.89 -3.94 28.56
N THR A 97 -4.92 -3.13 28.68
CA THR A 97 -5.47 -2.27 27.61
C THR A 97 -5.01 -0.81 27.74
N VAL A 98 -5.01 -0.11 26.61
CA VAL A 98 -4.77 1.34 26.55
C VAL A 98 -5.88 1.97 25.71
N ASP A 99 -6.74 2.81 26.27
CA ASP A 99 -7.74 3.45 25.40
C ASP A 99 -7.07 4.37 24.39
N THR A 100 -6.16 5.25 24.82
CA THR A 100 -5.42 6.18 23.95
C THR A 100 -3.92 6.10 24.18
N LEU A 101 -3.17 5.63 23.18
CA LEU A 101 -1.72 5.67 23.13
C LEU A 101 -1.27 6.80 22.20
N THR A 102 -0.57 7.78 22.74
CA THR A 102 -0.14 8.98 21.99
C THR A 102 1.35 9.24 22.14
N VAL A 103 2.02 9.51 21.02
CA VAL A 103 3.35 10.11 20.97
C VAL A 103 3.22 11.48 20.30
N ASP A 104 3.49 12.56 21.02
CA ASP A 104 3.22 13.94 20.60
C ASP A 104 4.33 14.93 21.02
N GLY A 105 4.21 16.19 20.63
CA GLY A 105 5.01 17.30 21.14
C GLY A 105 6.50 17.20 20.78
N GLY A 106 6.83 16.64 19.62
CA GLY A 106 8.20 16.45 19.15
C GLY A 106 8.94 15.34 19.90
N SER A 107 8.22 14.38 20.47
CA SER A 107 8.81 13.30 21.25
C SER A 107 9.45 12.23 20.36
N ASN A 108 10.47 11.56 20.91
CA ASN A 108 11.25 10.54 20.21
C ASN A 108 11.24 9.22 20.98
N ILE A 109 10.93 8.13 20.27
CA ILE A 109 11.07 6.76 20.77
C ILE A 109 11.98 6.00 19.82
N SER A 110 13.24 5.79 20.20
CA SER A 110 14.25 5.33 19.24
C SER A 110 15.28 4.32 19.72
N GLY A 111 15.73 3.44 18.83
CA GLY A 111 16.80 2.49 19.14
C GLY A 111 16.46 1.48 20.24
N ASN A 112 15.18 1.27 20.55
CA ASN A 112 14.76 0.31 21.57
C ASN A 112 14.70 -1.10 20.98
N SER A 113 14.90 -2.12 21.81
CA SER A 113 14.97 -3.52 21.36
C SER A 113 14.21 -4.49 22.26
N ALA A 114 13.55 -5.47 21.67
CA ALA A 114 12.91 -6.57 22.39
C ALA A 114 13.27 -7.94 21.79
N ASN A 115 13.59 -8.92 22.63
CA ASN A 115 13.87 -10.28 22.17
C ASN A 115 12.64 -11.03 21.65
N TYR A 116 11.44 -10.50 21.86
CA TYR A 116 10.19 -11.06 21.35
C TYR A 116 9.42 -10.06 20.50
N SER A 117 8.63 -9.15 21.08
CA SER A 117 7.74 -8.27 20.30
C SER A 117 7.59 -6.89 20.93
N GLY A 118 7.28 -5.89 20.10
CA GLY A 118 7.18 -4.49 20.52
C GLY A 118 8.55 -3.94 20.89
N GLY A 119 9.40 -3.71 19.89
CA GLY A 119 10.78 -3.27 20.13
C GLY A 119 10.85 -1.95 20.89
N ALA A 120 9.86 -1.07 20.74
CA ALA A 120 9.64 0.06 21.62
C ALA A 120 8.49 -0.19 22.61
N ILE A 121 7.28 -0.42 22.09
CA ILE A 121 6.06 -0.50 22.90
C ILE A 121 5.37 -1.83 22.63
N LEU A 122 4.99 -2.53 23.69
CA LEU A 122 4.04 -3.63 23.59
C LEU A 122 2.81 -3.37 24.45
N VAL A 123 1.63 -3.53 23.85
CA VAL A 123 0.34 -3.58 24.54
C VAL A 123 -0.25 -4.98 24.38
N GLN A 124 -0.49 -5.65 25.50
CA GLN A 124 -0.98 -7.02 25.52
C GLN A 124 -2.50 -7.11 25.27
N GLY A 125 -3.26 -6.09 25.68
CA GLY A 125 -4.68 -5.91 25.39
C GLY A 125 -4.93 -5.23 24.05
N TYR A 126 -6.05 -4.51 23.97
CA TYR A 126 -6.40 -3.64 22.84
C TYR A 126 -5.94 -2.20 23.06
N VAL A 127 -5.82 -1.49 21.94
CA VAL A 127 -5.67 -0.04 21.86
C VAL A 127 -6.88 0.54 21.13
N THR A 128 -7.59 1.50 21.71
CA THR A 128 -8.69 2.15 20.96
C THR A 128 -8.12 3.14 19.96
N THR A 129 -7.22 4.03 20.39
CA THR A 129 -6.58 5.01 19.52
C THR A 129 -5.07 4.97 19.71
N LEU A 130 -4.33 4.76 18.62
CA LEU A 130 -2.89 4.90 18.56
C LEU A 130 -2.56 6.10 17.66
N THR A 131 -1.90 7.11 18.21
CA THR A 131 -1.56 8.34 17.49
C THR A 131 -0.09 8.70 17.64
N VAL A 132 0.56 9.01 16.52
CA VAL A 132 1.87 9.69 16.49
C VAL A 132 1.66 11.06 15.85
N ASN A 133 1.87 12.14 16.60
CA ASN A 133 1.55 13.51 16.18
C ASN A 133 2.65 14.53 16.60
N GLY A 134 2.47 15.78 16.21
CA GLY A 134 3.23 16.92 16.71
C GLY A 134 4.72 16.83 16.39
N SER A 135 5.04 16.38 15.18
CA SER A 135 6.41 16.20 14.70
C SER A 135 7.22 15.18 15.52
N SER A 136 6.54 14.16 16.05
CA SER A 136 7.16 13.10 16.83
C SER A 136 7.76 12.01 15.94
N SER A 137 8.68 11.22 16.49
CA SER A 137 9.34 10.13 15.78
C SER A 137 9.36 8.83 16.57
N ILE A 138 9.07 7.72 15.89
CA ILE A 138 9.31 6.36 16.38
C ILE A 138 10.27 5.67 15.41
N SER A 139 11.54 5.54 15.78
CA SER A 139 12.57 5.17 14.81
C SER A 139 13.68 4.23 15.27
N GLY A 140 14.17 3.38 14.37
CA GLY A 140 15.30 2.50 14.66
C GLY A 140 15.04 1.44 15.74
N ASN A 141 13.77 1.14 16.04
CA ASN A 141 13.42 0.14 17.05
C ASN A 141 13.42 -1.27 16.42
N SER A 142 13.71 -2.29 17.22
CA SER A 142 13.86 -3.66 16.73
C SER A 142 13.20 -4.71 17.61
N ALA A 143 12.59 -5.71 16.98
CA ALA A 143 12.07 -6.90 17.67
C ALA A 143 12.43 -8.17 16.92
N ASN A 144 12.78 -9.26 17.63
CA ASN A 144 13.11 -10.53 16.96
C ASN A 144 11.88 -11.23 16.35
N ARG A 145 10.66 -10.88 16.78
CA ARG A 145 9.41 -11.40 16.22
C ARG A 145 8.63 -10.28 15.54
N SER A 146 7.62 -9.70 16.18
CA SER A 146 6.70 -8.77 15.52
C SER A 146 6.66 -7.39 16.15
N GLY A 147 6.32 -6.38 15.34
CA GLY A 147 6.18 -5.00 15.79
C GLY A 147 7.52 -4.42 16.22
N GLY A 148 8.40 -4.14 15.26
CA GLY A 148 9.74 -3.62 15.55
C GLY A 148 9.70 -2.32 16.35
N ALA A 149 8.67 -1.50 16.17
CA ALA A 149 8.34 -0.41 17.06
C ALA A 149 7.21 -0.80 18.02
N ILE A 150 6.00 -1.02 17.51
CA ILE A 150 4.79 -1.20 18.30
C ILE A 150 4.17 -2.56 17.99
N CYS A 151 3.90 -3.34 19.03
CA CYS A 151 3.12 -4.57 18.91
C CYS A 151 1.88 -4.47 19.80
N VAL A 152 0.70 -4.67 19.20
CA VAL A 152 -0.57 -4.77 19.92
C VAL A 152 -1.13 -6.16 19.72
N SER A 153 -1.25 -6.92 20.82
CA SER A 153 -1.76 -8.30 20.77
C SER A 153 -3.29 -8.36 20.65
N GLY A 154 -3.99 -7.26 20.94
CA GLY A 154 -5.41 -7.09 20.67
C GLY A 154 -5.70 -6.27 19.40
N THR A 155 -6.84 -5.58 19.42
CA THR A 155 -7.30 -4.67 18.36
C THR A 155 -6.62 -3.31 18.49
N VAL A 156 -6.32 -2.64 17.38
CA VAL A 156 -6.02 -1.20 17.36
C VAL A 156 -7.16 -0.51 16.63
N TYR A 157 -8.17 0.05 17.31
CA TYR A 157 -9.36 0.52 16.58
C TYR A 157 -9.04 1.63 15.57
N SER A 158 -8.24 2.62 15.97
CA SER A 158 -7.69 3.65 15.07
C SER A 158 -6.18 3.77 15.24
N LEU A 159 -5.47 3.82 14.11
CA LEU A 159 -4.04 4.12 14.01
C LEU A 159 -3.85 5.35 13.13
N THR A 160 -3.27 6.40 13.69
CA THR A 160 -3.03 7.68 13.00
C THR A 160 -1.58 8.11 13.14
N VAL A 161 -0.95 8.50 12.03
CA VAL A 161 0.32 9.24 12.01
C VAL A 161 0.05 10.60 11.37
N ASP A 162 0.22 11.68 12.12
CA ASP A 162 -0.18 13.04 11.73
C ASP A 162 0.85 14.11 12.17
N GLY A 163 0.65 15.36 11.76
CA GLY A 163 1.41 16.52 12.25
C GLY A 163 2.89 16.46 11.95
N SER A 164 3.26 16.03 10.74
CA SER A 164 4.63 15.89 10.27
C SER A 164 5.44 14.87 11.08
N SER A 165 4.79 13.81 11.54
CA SER A 165 5.41 12.77 12.35
C SER A 165 6.01 11.65 11.51
N ASN A 166 6.91 10.87 12.11
CA ASN A 166 7.69 9.87 11.40
C ASN A 166 7.70 8.52 12.13
N ILE A 167 7.47 7.44 11.38
CA ILE A 167 7.72 6.06 11.84
C ILE A 167 8.73 5.44 10.89
N SER A 168 9.99 5.33 11.31
CA SER A 168 11.06 5.03 10.37
C SER A 168 12.18 4.11 10.84
N GLY A 169 12.72 3.31 9.91
CA GLY A 169 13.89 2.46 10.21
C GLY A 169 13.66 1.38 11.26
N ASN A 170 12.40 1.01 11.54
CA ASN A 170 12.08 -0.03 12.50
C ASN A 170 12.19 -1.42 11.83
N SER A 171 12.56 -2.44 12.61
CA SER A 171 12.79 -3.79 12.08
C SER A 171 12.16 -4.89 12.91
N ALA A 172 11.58 -5.89 12.24
CA ALA A 172 10.98 -7.06 12.86
C ALA A 172 11.53 -8.35 12.23
N GLY A 173 11.91 -9.32 13.08
CA GLY A 173 12.40 -10.62 12.65
C GLY A 173 11.31 -11.56 12.07
N ASP A 174 10.05 -11.19 12.20
CA ASP A 174 8.87 -11.84 11.60
C ASP A 174 8.06 -10.80 10.81
N SER A 175 7.10 -10.11 11.43
CA SER A 175 6.10 -9.30 10.70
C SER A 175 5.83 -7.94 11.33
N GLY A 176 5.41 -6.95 10.53
CA GLY A 176 5.11 -5.61 11.01
C GLY A 176 6.39 -4.89 11.46
N GLY A 177 7.26 -4.52 10.52
CA GLY A 177 8.57 -3.95 10.82
C GLY A 177 8.51 -2.72 11.74
N ALA A 178 7.47 -1.90 11.59
CA ALA A 178 7.10 -0.90 12.58
C ALA A 178 5.98 -1.39 13.49
N ILE A 179 4.80 -1.65 12.92
CA ILE A 179 3.57 -1.91 13.68
C ILE A 179 3.02 -3.28 13.36
N TYR A 180 2.72 -4.04 14.39
CA TYR A 180 1.99 -5.30 14.29
C TYR A 180 0.70 -5.24 15.10
N GLY A 181 -0.44 -5.39 14.41
CA GLY A 181 -1.76 -5.57 15.02
C GLY A 181 -2.25 -7.01 14.83
N PHE A 182 -2.37 -7.76 15.93
CA PHE A 182 -2.80 -9.16 15.90
C PHE A 182 -4.29 -9.32 15.56
N SER A 183 -5.12 -8.35 15.93
CA SER A 183 -6.54 -8.34 15.54
C SER A 183 -6.79 -7.28 14.46
N SER A 184 -7.91 -6.57 14.53
CA SER A 184 -8.33 -5.62 13.49
C SER A 184 -7.77 -4.22 13.72
N VAL A 185 -7.68 -3.46 12.63
CA VAL A 185 -7.47 -2.01 12.64
C VAL A 185 -8.61 -1.35 11.88
N SER A 186 -9.55 -0.67 12.53
CA SER A 186 -10.69 -0.11 11.78
C SER A 186 -10.21 1.00 10.83
N THR A 187 -9.39 1.93 11.33
CA THR A 187 -8.84 3.04 10.54
C THR A 187 -7.33 3.08 10.66
N LEU A 188 -6.65 3.12 9.52
CA LEU A 188 -5.21 3.37 9.40
C LEU A 188 -5.01 4.62 8.53
N THR A 189 -4.57 5.71 9.15
CA THR A 189 -4.42 7.02 8.53
C THR A 189 -2.99 7.53 8.65
N VAL A 190 -2.41 7.98 7.54
CA VAL A 190 -1.17 8.77 7.50
C VAL A 190 -1.52 10.13 6.90
N ASP A 191 -1.42 11.21 7.67
CA ASP A 191 -1.87 12.54 7.28
C ASP A 191 -0.89 13.64 7.73
N GLY A 192 -1.14 14.89 7.36
CA GLY A 192 -0.44 16.07 7.87
C GLY A 192 1.06 16.08 7.56
N SER A 193 1.43 15.65 6.35
CA SER A 193 2.82 15.56 5.87
C SER A 193 3.67 14.57 6.67
N SER A 194 3.06 13.49 7.13
CA SER A 194 3.71 12.45 7.93
C SER A 194 4.30 11.34 7.07
N ASN A 195 5.25 10.58 7.63
CA ASN A 195 5.99 9.57 6.89
C ASN A 195 6.06 8.23 7.63
N ILE A 196 5.85 7.14 6.90
CA ILE A 196 6.20 5.78 7.33
C ILE A 196 7.25 5.24 6.38
N SER A 197 8.51 5.17 6.82
CA SER A 197 9.62 4.92 5.89
C SER A 197 10.76 4.04 6.35
N GLY A 198 11.35 3.29 5.42
CA GLY A 198 12.55 2.48 5.71
C GLY A 198 12.35 1.37 6.74
N ASN A 199 11.11 0.96 7.01
CA ASN A 199 10.83 -0.13 7.93
C ASN A 199 11.00 -1.49 7.23
N SER A 200 11.42 -2.52 7.97
CA SER A 200 11.69 -3.84 7.40
C SER A 200 11.13 -5.00 8.23
N ALA A 201 10.64 -6.03 7.55
CA ALA A 201 10.20 -7.27 8.15
C ALA A 201 10.74 -8.49 7.39
N ASN A 202 11.18 -9.52 8.11
CA ASN A 202 11.68 -10.75 7.48
C ASN A 202 10.58 -11.63 6.88
N TYR A 203 9.30 -11.35 7.17
CA TYR A 203 8.16 -12.05 6.63
C TYR A 203 7.25 -11.10 5.85
N SER A 204 6.22 -10.50 6.47
CA SER A 204 5.23 -9.67 5.78
C SER A 204 4.94 -8.36 6.50
N GLY A 205 4.45 -7.37 5.75
CA GLY A 205 4.14 -6.05 6.30
C GLY A 205 5.41 -5.32 6.74
N GLY A 206 6.23 -4.89 5.79
CA GLY A 206 7.53 -4.30 6.08
C GLY A 206 7.45 -3.09 6.99
N ALA A 207 6.35 -2.33 6.94
CA ALA A 207 5.99 -1.36 7.96
C ALA A 207 4.88 -1.88 8.88
N ILE A 208 3.73 -2.23 8.30
CA ILE A 208 2.51 -2.54 9.05
C ILE A 208 1.98 -3.91 8.63
N LEU A 209 1.71 -4.75 9.62
CA LEU A 209 0.89 -5.95 9.42
C LEU A 209 -0.36 -5.89 10.29
N VAL A 210 -1.52 -6.14 9.69
CA VAL A 210 -2.81 -6.29 10.37
C VAL A 210 -3.39 -7.66 10.04
N GLN A 211 -3.59 -8.48 11.08
CA GLN A 211 -4.10 -9.84 10.92
C GLN A 211 -5.64 -9.93 10.90
N GLY A 212 -6.34 -8.92 11.41
CA GLY A 212 -7.78 -8.75 11.26
C GLY A 212 -8.17 -7.84 10.10
N TYR A 213 -9.34 -7.21 10.22
CA TYR A 213 -9.91 -6.30 9.22
C TYR A 213 -9.20 -4.95 9.21
N VAL A 214 -9.06 -4.36 8.02
CA VAL A 214 -8.75 -2.93 7.84
C VAL A 214 -9.94 -2.27 7.19
N THR A 215 -10.77 -1.49 7.89
CA THR A 215 -11.94 -0.87 7.23
C THR A 215 -11.48 0.21 6.26
N THR A 216 -10.64 1.13 6.74
CA THR A 216 -10.15 2.26 5.96
C THR A 216 -8.63 2.35 6.08
N LEU A 217 -7.96 2.42 4.92
CA LEU A 217 -6.57 2.79 4.76
C LEU A 217 -6.53 4.14 4.03
N THR A 218 -5.94 5.16 4.65
CA THR A 218 -5.84 6.49 4.05
C THR A 218 -4.42 7.04 4.16
N VAL A 219 -3.87 7.52 3.05
CA VAL A 219 -2.66 8.35 3.02
C VAL A 219 -3.06 9.70 2.42
N ASN A 220 -3.01 10.77 3.22
CA ASN A 220 -3.49 12.10 2.83
C ASN A 220 -2.53 13.23 3.27
N GLY A 221 -2.83 14.46 2.89
CA GLY A 221 -2.18 15.67 3.42
C GLY A 221 -0.68 15.74 3.11
N SER A 222 -0.30 15.36 1.89
CA SER A 222 1.10 15.31 1.44
C SER A 222 1.97 14.34 2.24
N SER A 223 1.37 13.25 2.71
CA SER A 223 2.05 12.22 3.48
C SER A 223 2.71 11.16 2.60
N SER A 224 3.59 10.36 3.18
CA SER A 224 4.26 9.28 2.45
C SER A 224 4.38 7.95 3.18
N ILE A 225 4.29 6.86 2.41
CA ILE A 225 4.69 5.51 2.82
C ILE A 225 5.78 5.05 1.86
N SER A 226 7.04 5.04 2.31
CA SER A 226 8.17 4.90 1.39
C SER A 226 9.34 4.04 1.84
N GLY A 227 9.97 3.32 0.90
CA GLY A 227 11.21 2.58 1.18
C GLY A 227 11.05 1.44 2.20
N ASN A 228 9.83 0.95 2.44
CA ASN A 228 9.62 -0.17 3.35
C ASN A 228 9.85 -1.50 2.61
N SER A 229 10.27 -2.53 3.35
CA SER A 229 10.65 -3.82 2.76
C SER A 229 10.15 -5.04 3.53
N ALA A 230 9.71 -6.06 2.80
CA ALA A 230 9.37 -7.37 3.35
C ALA A 230 9.93 -8.51 2.48
N ASN A 231 10.46 -9.58 3.08
CA ASN A 231 10.96 -10.70 2.28
C ASN A 231 9.86 -11.52 1.61
N ARG A 232 8.61 -11.44 2.12
CA ARG A 232 7.44 -12.10 1.53
C ARG A 232 6.53 -11.06 0.91
N SER A 233 5.45 -10.65 1.56
CA SER A 233 4.40 -9.85 0.94
C SER A 233 4.09 -8.57 1.70
N GLY A 234 3.56 -7.57 0.99
CA GLY A 234 3.20 -6.28 1.58
C GLY A 234 4.44 -5.53 2.05
N GLY A 235 5.24 -5.03 1.10
CA GLY A 235 6.51 -4.37 1.42
C GLY A 235 6.36 -3.20 2.37
N ALA A 236 5.22 -2.50 2.32
CA ALA A 236 4.80 -1.58 3.38
C ALA A 236 3.70 -2.20 4.25
N ILE A 237 2.57 -2.55 3.66
CA ILE A 237 1.35 -2.94 4.39
C ILE A 237 0.90 -4.33 3.95
N TYR A 238 0.62 -5.19 4.94
CA TYR A 238 -0.04 -6.47 4.72
C TYR A 238 -1.34 -6.52 5.54
N GLY A 239 -2.47 -6.70 4.85
CA GLY A 239 -3.79 -6.91 5.46
C GLY A 239 -4.34 -8.30 5.13
N PHE A 240 -4.71 -9.07 6.16
CA PHE A 240 -5.26 -10.43 5.99
C PHE A 240 -6.76 -10.48 5.65
N SER A 241 -7.46 -9.35 5.66
CA SER A 241 -8.92 -9.29 5.51
C SER A 241 -9.32 -8.13 4.61
N SER A 242 -10.60 -8.03 4.30
CA SER A 242 -11.11 -7.04 3.35
C SER A 242 -10.81 -5.61 3.79
N VAL A 243 -10.54 -4.77 2.79
CA VAL A 243 -10.44 -3.33 2.91
C VAL A 243 -11.69 -2.68 2.32
N SER A 244 -12.42 -1.89 3.10
CA SER A 244 -13.59 -1.17 2.54
C SER A 244 -13.13 0.00 1.69
N THR A 245 -12.14 0.76 2.16
CA THR A 245 -11.63 1.92 1.42
C THR A 245 -10.12 2.00 1.56
N LEU A 246 -9.44 2.06 0.42
CA LEU A 246 -8.02 2.35 0.29
C LEU A 246 -7.89 3.65 -0.51
N THR A 247 -7.38 4.70 0.13
CA THR A 247 -7.29 6.03 -0.48
C THR A 247 -5.88 6.59 -0.35
N VAL A 248 -5.34 7.09 -1.46
CA VAL A 248 -4.15 7.96 -1.50
C VAL A 248 -4.59 9.30 -2.09
N ASP A 249 -4.57 10.36 -1.29
CA ASP A 249 -5.13 11.67 -1.64
C ASP A 249 -4.24 12.83 -1.16
N GLY A 250 -4.54 14.07 -1.57
CA GLY A 250 -3.91 15.28 -1.04
C GLY A 250 -2.42 15.37 -1.35
N SER A 251 -2.04 15.01 -2.57
CA SER A 251 -0.64 14.98 -3.04
C SER A 251 0.25 14.03 -2.25
N SER A 252 -0.32 12.92 -1.79
CA SER A 252 0.39 11.90 -1.01
C SER A 252 1.04 10.84 -1.89
N ASN A 253 2.00 10.10 -1.32
CA ASN A 253 2.84 9.20 -2.11
C ASN A 253 3.07 7.84 -1.43
N ILE A 254 2.92 6.75 -2.18
CA ILE A 254 3.36 5.41 -1.77
C ILE A 254 4.47 4.96 -2.72
N SER A 255 5.72 4.96 -2.24
CA SER A 255 6.86 4.83 -3.16
C SER A 255 8.07 4.03 -2.69
N GLY A 256 8.74 3.36 -3.63
CA GLY A 256 10.00 2.66 -3.35
C GLY A 256 9.87 1.50 -2.36
N ASN A 257 8.66 0.99 -2.13
CA ASN A 257 8.46 -0.17 -1.26
C ASN A 257 8.75 -1.47 -2.02
N SER A 258 9.21 -2.49 -1.30
CA SER A 258 9.63 -3.76 -1.92
C SER A 258 9.14 -4.99 -1.17
N ALA A 259 8.70 -5.99 -1.92
CA ALA A 259 8.30 -7.30 -1.42
C ALA A 259 8.99 -8.42 -2.20
N GLY A 260 9.50 -9.45 -1.52
CA GLY A 260 10.12 -10.60 -2.20
C GLY A 260 9.14 -11.49 -2.96
N ASP A 261 7.85 -11.42 -2.65
CA ASP A 261 6.76 -12.17 -3.26
C ASP A 261 5.75 -11.23 -3.92
N SER A 262 4.73 -10.75 -3.21
CA SER A 262 3.60 -10.03 -3.81
C SER A 262 3.22 -8.75 -3.06
N GLY A 263 2.67 -7.77 -3.78
CA GLY A 263 2.26 -6.49 -3.20
C GLY A 263 3.45 -5.69 -2.71
N GLY A 264 4.23 -5.14 -3.64
CA GLY A 264 5.48 -4.44 -3.32
C GLY A 264 5.30 -3.29 -2.33
N ALA A 265 4.15 -2.63 -2.34
CA ALA A 265 3.71 -1.74 -1.28
C ALA A 265 2.62 -2.38 -0.42
N ILE A 266 1.51 -2.81 -1.02
CA ILE A 266 0.30 -3.23 -0.31
C ILE A 266 -0.11 -4.61 -0.76
N PHE A 267 -0.33 -5.51 0.19
CA PHE A 267 -0.95 -6.81 -0.03
C PHE A 267 -2.25 -6.90 0.77
N VAL A 268 -3.34 -7.25 0.10
CA VAL A 268 -4.65 -7.52 0.72
C VAL A 268 -5.06 -8.96 0.41
N ASP A 269 -5.15 -9.81 1.43
CA ASP A 269 -5.53 -11.24 1.34
C ASP A 269 -7.05 -11.45 1.21
N SER A 270 -7.76 -10.45 0.68
CA SER A 270 -9.21 -10.45 0.55
C SER A 270 -9.67 -9.37 -0.44
N ASN A 271 -10.83 -8.75 -0.23
CA ASN A 271 -11.46 -7.80 -1.16
C ASN A 271 -11.02 -6.36 -0.86
N VAL A 272 -11.07 -5.50 -1.86
CA VAL A 272 -11.01 -4.04 -1.69
C VAL A 272 -12.26 -3.42 -2.30
N ASN A 273 -13.18 -2.85 -1.53
CA ASN A 273 -14.39 -2.30 -2.15
C ASN A 273 -14.05 -1.05 -2.96
N THR A 274 -13.30 -0.11 -2.37
CA THR A 274 -12.89 1.12 -3.08
C THR A 274 -11.39 1.33 -2.96
N LEU A 275 -10.72 1.45 -4.10
CA LEU A 275 -9.31 1.81 -4.24
C LEU A 275 -9.24 3.12 -5.04
N THR A 276 -8.83 4.20 -4.38
CA THR A 276 -8.80 5.55 -4.96
C THR A 276 -7.41 6.16 -4.84
N ILE A 277 -6.90 6.70 -5.95
CA ILE A 277 -5.72 7.55 -5.98
C ILE A 277 -6.17 8.90 -6.57
N ASP A 278 -6.15 9.96 -5.77
CA ASP A 278 -6.73 11.27 -6.12
C ASP A 278 -5.86 12.44 -5.63
N GLY A 279 -6.23 13.68 -5.98
CA GLY A 279 -5.64 14.90 -5.40
C GLY A 279 -4.17 15.12 -5.73
N GLY A 280 -3.73 14.69 -6.92
CA GLY A 280 -2.34 14.78 -7.37
C GLY A 280 -1.41 13.79 -6.68
N SER A 281 -1.96 12.67 -6.20
CA SER A 281 -1.21 11.66 -5.45
C SER A 281 -0.49 10.67 -6.36
N SER A 282 0.46 9.91 -5.82
CA SER A 282 1.19 8.89 -6.59
C SER A 282 1.42 7.57 -5.88
N ILE A 283 1.43 6.49 -6.68
CA ILE A 283 1.96 5.18 -6.30
C ILE A 283 3.10 4.85 -7.25
N SER A 284 4.34 4.91 -6.78
CA SER A 284 5.50 4.92 -7.68
C SER A 284 6.73 4.12 -7.25
N GLY A 285 7.40 3.48 -8.21
CA GLY A 285 8.68 2.82 -7.96
C GLY A 285 8.63 1.65 -6.97
N ASN A 286 7.45 1.06 -6.75
CA ASN A 286 7.31 -0.12 -5.88
C ASN A 286 7.67 -1.39 -6.65
N SER A 287 8.16 -2.41 -5.94
CA SER A 287 8.62 -3.66 -6.57
C SER A 287 8.16 -4.92 -5.84
N ALA A 288 7.76 -5.94 -6.60
CA ALA A 288 7.42 -7.26 -6.09
C ALA A 288 8.14 -8.36 -6.88
N GLY A 289 8.60 -9.41 -6.19
CA GLY A 289 9.26 -10.55 -6.82
C GLY A 289 8.37 -11.41 -7.73
N ASP A 290 7.05 -11.41 -7.50
CA ASP A 290 6.05 -12.18 -8.25
C ASP A 290 4.93 -11.28 -8.80
N ARG A 291 4.00 -10.81 -7.96
CA ARG A 291 2.76 -10.16 -8.46
C ARG A 291 2.43 -8.84 -7.77
N GLY A 292 1.84 -7.91 -8.52
CA GLY A 292 1.36 -6.65 -7.98
C GLY A 292 2.54 -5.81 -7.48
N GLY A 293 3.30 -5.21 -8.41
CA GLY A 293 4.52 -4.49 -8.07
C GLY A 293 4.30 -3.37 -7.06
N ALA A 294 3.10 -2.78 -7.04
CA ALA A 294 2.63 -1.93 -5.95
C ALA A 294 1.56 -2.63 -5.10
N ILE A 295 0.45 -3.06 -5.71
CA ILE A 295 -0.74 -3.54 -5.01
C ILE A 295 -1.09 -4.94 -5.49
N TYR A 296 -1.30 -5.84 -4.53
CA TYR A 296 -1.88 -7.16 -4.74
C TYR A 296 -3.19 -7.29 -3.97
N VAL A 297 -4.25 -7.74 -4.65
CA VAL A 297 -5.55 -8.06 -4.06
C VAL A 297 -5.91 -9.51 -4.39
N TYR A 298 -6.08 -10.35 -3.37
CA TYR A 298 -6.31 -11.78 -3.52
C TYR A 298 -7.71 -12.13 -4.04
N THR A 299 -8.68 -11.23 -3.94
CA THR A 299 -10.04 -11.50 -4.43
C THR A 299 -10.46 -10.42 -5.42
N ALA A 300 -11.40 -9.55 -5.07
CA ALA A 300 -11.98 -8.57 -5.98
C ALA A 300 -11.71 -7.13 -5.56
N VAL A 301 -11.81 -6.24 -6.55
CA VAL A 301 -11.91 -4.79 -6.34
C VAL A 301 -13.25 -4.30 -6.86
N ASP A 302 -14.11 -3.66 -6.07
CA ASP A 302 -15.37 -3.15 -6.63
C ASP A 302 -15.09 -1.90 -7.49
N THR A 303 -14.33 -0.95 -6.99
CA THR A 303 -13.99 0.27 -7.74
C THR A 303 -12.52 0.61 -7.59
N LEU A 304 -11.82 0.74 -8.72
CA LEU A 304 -10.50 1.33 -8.84
C LEU A 304 -10.62 2.67 -9.56
N THR A 305 -10.23 3.75 -8.89
CA THR A 305 -10.24 5.12 -9.45
C THR A 305 -8.86 5.74 -9.35
N VAL A 306 -8.37 6.30 -10.47
CA VAL A 306 -7.21 7.19 -10.51
C VAL A 306 -7.69 8.53 -11.07
N ASP A 307 -7.74 9.58 -10.26
CA ASP A 307 -8.33 10.87 -10.60
C ASP A 307 -7.47 12.06 -10.09
N GLY A 308 -7.86 13.29 -10.42
CA GLY A 308 -7.30 14.50 -9.84
C GLY A 308 -5.82 14.71 -10.18
N SER A 309 -5.42 14.38 -11.41
CA SER A 309 -4.02 14.45 -11.88
C SER A 309 -3.07 13.52 -11.11
N SER A 310 -3.59 12.39 -10.65
CA SER A 310 -2.82 11.40 -9.91
C SER A 310 -2.05 10.43 -10.81
N SER A 311 -1.17 9.62 -10.23
CA SER A 311 -0.37 8.69 -11.01
C SER A 311 -0.07 7.33 -10.37
N ILE A 312 0.06 6.32 -11.23
CA ILE A 312 0.63 5.01 -10.89
C ILE A 312 1.80 4.77 -11.83
N SER A 313 3.04 4.86 -11.34
CA SER A 313 4.20 4.88 -12.23
C SER A 313 5.46 4.14 -11.80
N GLY A 314 6.16 3.54 -12.76
CA GLY A 314 7.46 2.91 -12.50
C GLY A 314 7.41 1.71 -11.54
N ASN A 315 6.25 1.10 -11.33
CA ASN A 315 6.14 -0.08 -10.47
C ASN A 315 6.52 -1.34 -11.26
N SER A 316 7.09 -2.33 -10.59
CA SER A 316 7.58 -3.55 -11.25
C SER A 316 7.19 -4.84 -10.52
N ALA A 317 6.75 -5.83 -11.28
CA ALA A 317 6.48 -7.19 -10.80
C ALA A 317 7.30 -8.21 -11.59
N GLY A 318 7.75 -9.27 -10.91
CA GLY A 318 8.47 -10.37 -11.56
C GLY A 318 7.62 -11.13 -12.60
N ASP A 319 6.35 -11.40 -12.29
CA ASP A 319 5.41 -12.10 -13.17
C ASP A 319 4.30 -11.17 -13.68
N ARG A 320 3.29 -10.81 -12.88
CA ARG A 320 2.04 -10.19 -13.38
C ARG A 320 1.62 -8.95 -12.61
N GLY A 321 0.95 -8.03 -13.30
CA GLY A 321 0.42 -6.81 -12.69
C GLY A 321 1.56 -5.94 -12.21
N GLY A 322 2.30 -5.32 -13.14
CA GLY A 322 3.50 -4.56 -12.79
C GLY A 322 3.23 -3.45 -11.79
N ALA A 323 2.02 -2.90 -11.74
CA ALA A 323 1.54 -2.10 -10.62
C ALA A 323 0.49 -2.83 -9.77
N ILE A 324 -0.62 -3.24 -10.38
CA ILE A 324 -1.79 -3.79 -9.69
C ILE A 324 -2.07 -5.19 -10.21
N TYR A 325 -2.21 -6.14 -9.29
CA TYR A 325 -2.70 -7.48 -9.56
C TYR A 325 -3.98 -7.76 -8.76
N VAL A 326 -5.02 -8.23 -9.44
CA VAL A 326 -6.28 -8.68 -8.83
C VAL A 326 -6.57 -10.12 -9.25
N ASP A 327 -6.62 -11.03 -8.27
CA ASP A 327 -6.75 -12.48 -8.52
C ASP A 327 -8.16 -12.92 -8.92
N TYR A 328 -9.16 -12.05 -8.81
CA TYR A 328 -10.52 -12.35 -9.26
C TYR A 328 -11.03 -11.30 -10.26
N TYR A 329 -11.87 -10.35 -9.86
CA TYR A 329 -12.46 -9.37 -10.79
C TYR A 329 -12.30 -7.94 -10.30
N ILE A 330 -12.47 -7.00 -11.23
CA ILE A 330 -12.73 -5.60 -10.89
C ILE A 330 -14.12 -5.23 -11.42
N THR A 331 -14.99 -4.61 -10.62
CA THR A 331 -16.28 -4.15 -11.17
C THR A 331 -16.05 -2.92 -12.05
N THR A 332 -15.42 -1.87 -11.51
CA THR A 332 -15.17 -0.62 -12.24
C THR A 332 -13.71 -0.20 -12.14
N VAL A 333 -13.11 0.14 -13.27
CA VAL A 333 -11.82 0.85 -13.38
C VAL A 333 -12.08 2.19 -14.06
N THR A 334 -11.70 3.28 -13.41
CA THR A 334 -11.81 4.64 -13.93
C THR A 334 -10.48 5.35 -13.81
N ILE A 335 -9.98 5.91 -14.91
CA ILE A 335 -8.77 6.73 -14.96
C ILE A 335 -9.19 8.06 -15.57
N ASP A 336 -9.26 9.11 -14.76
CA ASP A 336 -9.88 10.40 -15.10
C ASP A 336 -9.04 11.59 -14.58
N GLY A 337 -9.46 12.82 -14.86
CA GLY A 337 -8.90 14.05 -14.28
C GLY A 337 -7.45 14.31 -14.67
N SER A 338 -7.08 13.98 -15.91
CA SER A 338 -5.70 14.09 -16.42
C SER A 338 -4.70 13.22 -15.65
N SER A 339 -5.15 12.05 -15.16
CA SER A 339 -4.32 11.10 -14.42
C SER A 339 -3.46 10.22 -15.33
N ASN A 340 -2.42 9.62 -14.78
CA ASN A 340 -1.40 8.91 -15.55
C ASN A 340 -1.06 7.52 -14.99
N ILE A 341 -1.14 6.48 -15.80
CA ILE A 341 -0.58 5.15 -15.50
C ILE A 341 0.60 4.90 -16.44
N SER A 342 1.84 4.94 -15.93
CA SER A 342 3.01 4.96 -16.80
C SER A 342 4.25 4.21 -16.36
N GLY A 343 4.98 3.63 -17.31
CA GLY A 343 6.28 3.00 -17.03
C GLY A 343 6.23 1.80 -16.09
N ASN A 344 5.06 1.18 -15.88
CA ASN A 344 4.94 0.00 -15.05
C ASN A 344 5.34 -1.26 -15.85
N SER A 345 5.96 -2.25 -15.19
CA SER A 345 6.54 -3.42 -15.88
C SER A 345 6.20 -4.77 -15.25
N ALA A 346 5.74 -5.72 -16.07
CA ALA A 346 5.61 -7.14 -15.74
C ALA A 346 6.71 -7.93 -16.48
N ASN A 347 7.73 -8.39 -15.75
CA ASN A 347 8.99 -8.85 -16.36
C ASN A 347 8.86 -10.19 -17.12
N VAL A 348 7.99 -11.09 -16.67
CA VAL A 348 7.82 -12.43 -17.27
C VAL A 348 6.38 -12.68 -17.75
N GLY A 349 5.40 -12.06 -17.10
CA GLY A 349 3.98 -12.29 -17.36
C GLY A 349 3.31 -11.14 -18.10
N SER A 350 2.05 -10.91 -17.73
CA SER A 350 1.08 -10.05 -18.42
C SER A 350 0.63 -8.88 -17.55
N GLY A 351 0.04 -7.85 -18.17
CA GLY A 351 -0.52 -6.71 -17.46
C GLY A 351 0.58 -5.83 -16.88
N GLY A 352 1.28 -5.09 -17.74
CA GLY A 352 2.43 -4.28 -17.32
C GLY A 352 2.07 -3.24 -16.27
N ALA A 353 0.85 -2.73 -16.28
CA ALA A 353 0.27 -1.97 -15.18
C ALA A 353 -0.74 -2.79 -14.38
N ILE A 354 -1.82 -3.24 -15.01
CA ILE A 354 -2.97 -3.87 -14.35
C ILE A 354 -3.18 -5.28 -14.90
N TYR A 355 -3.28 -6.26 -14.01
CA TYR A 355 -3.68 -7.63 -14.35
C TYR A 355 -4.93 -8.04 -13.56
N VAL A 356 -5.94 -8.57 -14.27
CA VAL A 356 -7.18 -9.11 -13.69
C VAL A 356 -7.43 -10.53 -14.19
N LEU A 357 -7.55 -11.50 -13.28
CA LEU A 357 -7.66 -12.92 -13.61
C LEU A 357 -9.06 -13.34 -14.10
N ASN A 358 -10.08 -12.52 -13.92
CA ASN A 358 -11.43 -12.79 -14.39
C ASN A 358 -11.90 -11.64 -15.27
N TYR A 359 -12.86 -10.83 -14.83
CA TYR A 359 -13.51 -9.82 -15.66
C TYR A 359 -13.33 -8.40 -15.13
N VAL A 360 -13.58 -7.44 -16.03
CA VAL A 360 -13.81 -6.04 -15.69
C VAL A 360 -15.17 -5.61 -16.22
N ASN A 361 -16.12 -5.16 -15.40
CA ASN A 361 -17.41 -4.73 -15.97
C ASN A 361 -17.24 -3.42 -16.75
N THR A 362 -16.64 -2.41 -16.13
CA THR A 362 -16.42 -1.12 -16.79
C THR A 362 -14.96 -0.71 -16.67
N LEU A 363 -14.32 -0.45 -17.80
CA LEU A 363 -12.99 0.13 -17.89
C LEU A 363 -13.09 1.45 -18.68
N THR A 364 -12.85 2.56 -17.99
CA THR A 364 -12.97 3.90 -18.56
C THR A 364 -11.67 4.67 -18.38
N ILE A 365 -11.17 5.24 -19.48
CA ILE A 365 -10.07 6.19 -19.51
C ILE A 365 -10.65 7.50 -20.08
N ASP A 366 -10.70 8.56 -19.27
CA ASP A 366 -11.39 9.81 -19.59
C ASP A 366 -10.61 11.05 -19.08
N GLY A 367 -11.12 12.26 -19.36
CA GLY A 367 -10.66 13.52 -18.77
C GLY A 367 -9.23 13.90 -19.13
N GLY A 368 -8.78 13.55 -20.33
CA GLY A 368 -7.42 13.81 -20.81
C GLY A 368 -6.36 12.94 -20.14
N SER A 369 -6.76 11.81 -19.56
CA SER A 369 -5.86 10.90 -18.86
C SER A 369 -4.96 10.11 -19.81
N SER A 370 -3.89 9.52 -19.27
CA SER A 370 -2.89 8.78 -20.04
C SER A 370 -2.56 7.40 -19.47
N ILE A 371 -2.45 6.41 -20.35
CA ILE A 371 -1.80 5.12 -20.08
C ILE A 371 -0.60 4.99 -21.01
N SER A 372 0.63 5.12 -20.49
CA SER A 372 1.80 5.23 -21.36
C SER A 372 3.08 4.51 -20.93
N GLY A 373 3.78 3.89 -21.87
CA GLY A 373 5.09 3.30 -21.62
C GLY A 373 5.08 2.10 -20.67
N ASN A 374 3.93 1.48 -20.44
CA ASN A 374 3.86 0.26 -19.64
C ASN A 374 4.32 -0.93 -20.48
N SER A 375 4.94 -1.92 -19.84
CA SER A 375 5.50 -3.08 -20.54
C SER A 375 5.16 -4.41 -19.87
N ALA A 376 4.84 -5.41 -20.68
CA ALA A 376 4.71 -6.78 -20.25
C ALA A 376 5.49 -7.69 -21.20
N ASN A 377 6.05 -8.77 -20.68
CA ASN A 377 6.71 -9.75 -21.55
C ASN A 377 5.67 -10.52 -22.39
N ARG A 378 4.55 -10.90 -21.79
CA ARG A 378 3.44 -11.58 -22.47
C ARG A 378 2.45 -10.56 -23.01
N SER A 379 1.18 -10.63 -22.60
CA SER A 379 0.08 -9.87 -23.21
C SER A 379 -0.37 -8.71 -22.32
N GLY A 380 -1.02 -7.71 -22.91
CA GLY A 380 -1.53 -6.55 -22.19
C GLY A 380 -0.38 -5.72 -21.65
N GLY A 381 0.33 -5.01 -22.53
CA GLY A 381 1.49 -4.21 -22.13
C GLY A 381 1.16 -3.19 -21.06
N ALA A 382 -0.08 -2.70 -21.00
CA ALA A 382 -0.62 -1.97 -19.86
C ALA A 382 -1.65 -2.81 -19.07
N ILE A 383 -2.73 -3.25 -19.71
CA ILE A 383 -3.88 -3.89 -19.05
C ILE A 383 -4.10 -5.28 -19.64
N TYR A 384 -4.23 -6.27 -18.75
CA TYR A 384 -4.61 -7.64 -19.11
C TYR A 384 -5.86 -8.07 -18.34
N VAL A 385 -6.87 -8.56 -19.07
CA VAL A 385 -8.09 -9.16 -18.52
C VAL A 385 -8.26 -10.57 -19.09
N GLN A 386 -8.31 -11.58 -18.21
CA GLN A 386 -8.31 -13.00 -18.59
C GLN A 386 -9.67 -13.55 -19.05
N SER A 387 -10.77 -12.87 -18.74
CA SER A 387 -12.10 -13.22 -19.23
C SER A 387 -12.62 -12.05 -20.07
N TYR A 388 -13.69 -11.38 -19.64
CA TYR A 388 -14.38 -10.39 -20.46
C TYR A 388 -14.29 -8.98 -19.90
N VAL A 389 -14.56 -8.01 -20.77
CA VAL A 389 -14.86 -6.63 -20.40
C VAL A 389 -16.26 -6.27 -20.88
N THR A 390 -17.15 -5.75 -20.03
CA THR A 390 -18.49 -5.36 -20.54
C THR A 390 -18.40 -4.05 -21.31
N THR A 391 -17.77 -3.03 -20.74
CA THR A 391 -17.60 -1.73 -21.40
C THR A 391 -16.15 -1.27 -21.28
N LEU A 392 -15.51 -1.05 -22.42
CA LEU A 392 -14.20 -0.42 -22.54
C LEU A 392 -14.35 0.91 -23.28
N THR A 393 -14.09 2.01 -22.58
CA THR A 393 -14.21 3.37 -23.12
C THR A 393 -12.90 4.12 -22.98
N VAL A 394 -12.46 4.76 -24.06
CA VAL A 394 -11.41 5.76 -24.09
C VAL A 394 -12.02 7.07 -24.62
N ASP A 395 -12.14 8.08 -23.77
CA ASP A 395 -12.88 9.32 -24.06
C ASP A 395 -12.16 10.57 -23.53
N GLY A 396 -12.72 11.76 -23.77
CA GLY A 396 -12.31 13.02 -23.15
C GLY A 396 -10.91 13.48 -23.49
N GLY A 397 -10.42 13.16 -24.69
CA GLY A 397 -9.07 13.52 -25.13
C GLY A 397 -7.96 12.68 -24.50
N SER A 398 -8.31 11.49 -24.01
CA SER A 398 -7.38 10.59 -23.34
C SER A 398 -6.39 9.92 -24.29
N ASN A 399 -5.27 9.46 -23.74
CA ASN A 399 -4.15 8.93 -24.51
C ASN A 399 -3.73 7.53 -24.03
N ILE A 400 -3.57 6.59 -24.95
CA ILE A 400 -2.96 5.28 -24.68
C ILE A 400 -1.75 5.14 -25.60
N SER A 401 -0.53 5.25 -25.06
CA SER A 401 0.65 5.37 -25.92
C SER A 401 1.92 4.66 -25.48
N GLY A 402 2.68 4.13 -26.46
CA GLY A 402 4.01 3.56 -26.18
C GLY A 402 4.00 2.33 -25.27
N ASN A 403 2.86 1.67 -25.07
CA ASN A 403 2.79 0.45 -24.27
C ASN A 403 3.28 -0.74 -25.11
N SER A 404 3.92 -1.72 -24.47
CA SER A 404 4.52 -2.86 -25.18
C SER A 404 4.22 -4.22 -24.55
N ALA A 405 3.81 -5.17 -25.40
CA ALA A 405 3.73 -6.59 -25.11
C ALA A 405 4.81 -7.30 -25.93
N ASN A 406 5.89 -7.76 -25.29
CA ASN A 406 7.12 -8.18 -26.01
C ASN A 406 6.90 -9.38 -26.94
N VAL A 407 6.34 -10.47 -26.42
CA VAL A 407 6.06 -11.69 -27.20
C VAL A 407 4.57 -12.02 -27.28
N GLY A 408 3.72 -11.31 -26.55
CA GLY A 408 2.28 -11.53 -26.53
C GLY A 408 1.49 -10.52 -27.35
N SER A 409 0.19 -10.47 -27.05
CA SER A 409 -0.81 -9.69 -27.76
C SER A 409 -1.33 -8.51 -26.94
N GLY A 410 -1.94 -7.52 -27.60
CA GLY A 410 -2.51 -6.35 -26.93
C GLY A 410 -1.40 -5.46 -26.35
N GLY A 411 -0.72 -4.71 -27.22
CA GLY A 411 0.42 -3.89 -26.82
C GLY A 411 0.08 -2.89 -25.71
N ALA A 412 -1.16 -2.39 -25.67
CA ALA A 412 -1.72 -1.72 -24.51
C ALA A 412 -2.70 -2.59 -23.73
N ILE A 413 -3.77 -3.06 -24.38
CA ILE A 413 -4.88 -3.75 -23.73
C ILE A 413 -5.07 -5.13 -24.36
N TYR A 414 -5.13 -6.16 -23.52
CA TYR A 414 -5.50 -7.52 -23.92
C TYR A 414 -6.71 -8.01 -23.12
N VAL A 415 -7.72 -8.51 -23.83
CA VAL A 415 -8.88 -9.20 -23.27
C VAL A 415 -8.96 -10.59 -23.90
N TYR A 416 -8.94 -11.64 -23.07
CA TYR A 416 -8.89 -13.02 -23.58
C TYR A 416 -10.23 -13.50 -24.16
N ASP A 417 -11.36 -13.10 -23.55
CA ASP A 417 -12.69 -13.51 -24.00
C ASP A 417 -13.35 -12.34 -24.73
N THR A 418 -14.50 -11.86 -24.26
CA THR A 418 -15.33 -10.91 -25.02
C THR A 418 -15.17 -9.47 -24.54
N VAL A 419 -15.48 -8.52 -25.43
CA VAL A 419 -15.78 -7.14 -25.07
C VAL A 419 -17.18 -6.78 -25.58
N ASP A 420 -18.14 -6.45 -24.73
CA ASP A 420 -19.48 -6.14 -25.26
C ASP A 420 -19.48 -4.80 -26.01
N THR A 421 -18.98 -3.73 -25.38
CA THR A 421 -18.83 -2.41 -26.01
C THR A 421 -17.40 -1.90 -25.89
N LEU A 422 -16.76 -1.61 -27.03
CA LEU A 422 -15.48 -0.93 -27.14
C LEU A 422 -15.67 0.41 -27.84
N THR A 423 -15.44 1.52 -27.13
CA THR A 423 -15.58 2.88 -27.64
C THR A 423 -14.28 3.67 -27.50
N VAL A 424 -13.89 4.34 -28.58
CA VAL A 424 -12.84 5.36 -28.60
C VAL A 424 -13.46 6.65 -29.13
N ASP A 425 -13.63 7.65 -28.26
CA ASP A 425 -14.38 8.88 -28.53
C ASP A 425 -13.67 10.13 -27.96
N GLY A 426 -14.27 11.31 -28.15
CA GLY A 426 -13.86 12.54 -27.49
C GLY A 426 -12.48 13.05 -27.89
N SER A 427 -12.07 12.84 -29.14
CA SER A 427 -10.73 13.20 -29.64
C SER A 427 -9.59 12.48 -28.91
N SER A 428 -9.84 11.25 -28.47
CA SER A 428 -8.85 10.39 -27.80
C SER A 428 -7.85 9.78 -28.78
N ASN A 429 -6.65 9.46 -28.30
CA ASN A 429 -5.55 8.93 -29.11
C ASN A 429 -5.00 7.61 -28.57
N ILE A 430 -4.89 6.61 -29.44
CA ILE A 430 -4.23 5.33 -29.16
C ILE A 430 -3.06 5.17 -30.12
N SER A 431 -1.82 5.33 -29.64
CA SER A 431 -0.68 5.45 -30.55
C SER A 431 0.65 4.86 -30.09
N GLY A 432 1.45 4.37 -31.04
CA GLY A 432 2.80 3.88 -30.76
C GLY A 432 2.85 2.65 -29.84
N ASN A 433 1.73 1.93 -29.66
CA ASN A 433 1.71 0.70 -28.89
C ASN A 433 2.23 -0.47 -29.76
N SER A 434 2.91 -1.42 -29.13
CA SER A 434 3.54 -2.55 -29.84
C SER A 434 3.24 -3.90 -29.20
N ALA A 435 2.93 -4.89 -30.03
CA ALA A 435 2.74 -6.28 -29.62
C ALA A 435 3.63 -7.21 -30.45
N GLY A 436 4.25 -8.20 -29.81
CA GLY A 436 5.04 -9.22 -30.48
C GLY A 436 4.20 -10.20 -31.31
N ASP A 437 2.93 -10.38 -30.94
CA ASP A 437 1.97 -11.21 -31.66
C ASP A 437 0.87 -10.34 -32.30
N SER A 438 -0.30 -10.21 -31.68
CA SER A 438 -1.48 -9.61 -32.32
C SER A 438 -2.04 -8.41 -31.54
N GLY A 439 -2.75 -7.51 -32.23
CA GLY A 439 -3.38 -6.34 -31.61
C GLY A 439 -2.35 -5.36 -31.05
N GLY A 440 -1.69 -4.61 -31.94
CA GLY A 440 -0.58 -3.73 -31.55
C GLY A 440 -0.96 -2.70 -30.49
N ALA A 441 -2.22 -2.23 -30.47
CA ALA A 441 -2.79 -1.53 -29.33
C ALA A 441 -3.74 -2.40 -28.50
N ILE A 442 -4.80 -2.92 -29.12
CA ILE A 442 -5.85 -3.67 -28.43
C ILE A 442 -6.00 -5.04 -29.07
N CYS A 443 -6.05 -6.09 -28.26
CA CYS A 443 -6.35 -7.44 -28.69
C CYS A 443 -7.53 -8.01 -27.89
N VAL A 444 -8.51 -8.56 -28.59
CA VAL A 444 -9.64 -9.30 -28.04
C VAL A 444 -9.68 -10.69 -28.68
N ASP A 445 -9.40 -11.74 -27.91
CA ASP A 445 -9.36 -13.13 -28.43
C ASP A 445 -10.76 -13.74 -28.60
N GLY A 446 -11.79 -13.17 -27.98
CA GLY A 446 -13.20 -13.48 -28.24
C GLY A 446 -13.81 -12.55 -29.28
N ALA A 447 -15.07 -12.19 -29.03
CA ALA A 447 -15.87 -11.31 -29.90
C ALA A 447 -16.03 -9.91 -29.30
N VAL A 448 -16.33 -8.95 -30.17
CA VAL A 448 -16.74 -7.60 -29.80
C VAL A 448 -18.13 -7.32 -30.34
N SER A 449 -19.13 -7.04 -29.49
CA SER A 449 -20.48 -6.77 -29.99
C SER A 449 -20.54 -5.41 -30.71
N THR A 450 -20.03 -4.36 -30.07
CA THR A 450 -19.98 -3.02 -30.66
C THR A 450 -18.59 -2.42 -30.55
N LEU A 451 -17.99 -2.09 -31.69
CA LEU A 451 -16.76 -1.32 -31.81
C LEU A 451 -17.05 0.03 -32.44
N THR A 452 -16.83 1.10 -31.68
CA THR A 452 -17.04 2.48 -32.12
C THR A 452 -15.73 3.28 -32.01
N VAL A 453 -15.37 3.97 -33.09
CA VAL A 453 -14.33 5.00 -33.10
C VAL A 453 -14.95 6.29 -33.64
N ASP A 454 -15.16 7.29 -32.78
CA ASP A 454 -15.92 8.51 -33.08
C ASP A 454 -15.25 9.77 -32.47
N GLY A 455 -15.88 10.93 -32.62
CA GLY A 455 -15.50 12.18 -31.95
C GLY A 455 -14.14 12.75 -32.35
N GLY A 456 -13.64 12.42 -33.54
CA GLY A 456 -12.34 12.88 -34.02
C GLY A 456 -11.15 12.13 -33.40
N SER A 457 -11.39 10.93 -32.87
CA SER A 457 -10.37 10.10 -32.23
C SER A 457 -9.42 9.44 -33.22
N SER A 458 -8.21 9.12 -32.77
CA SER A 458 -7.14 8.54 -33.60
C SER A 458 -6.58 7.24 -33.02
N ILE A 459 -6.44 6.23 -33.88
CA ILE A 459 -5.68 5.00 -33.58
C ILE A 459 -4.54 4.87 -34.59
N SER A 460 -3.33 5.25 -34.19
CA SER A 460 -2.24 5.44 -35.15
C SER A 460 -0.85 5.02 -34.72
N GLY A 461 -0.05 4.51 -35.67
CA GLY A 461 1.35 4.17 -35.41
C GLY A 461 1.54 2.98 -34.47
N ASN A 462 0.54 2.13 -34.31
CA ASN A 462 0.62 0.91 -33.51
C ASN A 462 1.13 -0.26 -34.38
N SER A 463 1.87 -1.19 -33.78
CA SER A 463 2.53 -2.28 -34.51
C SER A 463 2.31 -3.65 -33.87
N ALA A 464 2.04 -4.67 -34.69
CA ALA A 464 1.91 -6.06 -34.27
C ALA A 464 2.88 -6.97 -35.06
N GLY A 465 3.34 -8.07 -34.47
CA GLY A 465 4.20 -9.04 -35.16
C GLY A 465 3.45 -9.96 -36.14
N ASP A 466 2.20 -10.33 -35.86
CA ASP A 466 1.34 -11.17 -36.73
C ASP A 466 0.16 -10.36 -37.30
N ARG A 467 -0.83 -9.99 -36.46
CA ARG A 467 -2.14 -9.46 -36.94
C ARG A 467 -2.61 -8.21 -36.21
N GLY A 468 -3.32 -7.36 -36.94
CA GLY A 468 -4.05 -6.23 -36.36
C GLY A 468 -3.12 -5.22 -35.68
N GLY A 469 -2.41 -4.43 -36.48
CA GLY A 469 -1.49 -3.41 -35.97
C GLY A 469 -2.14 -2.43 -34.99
N ALA A 470 -3.39 -2.04 -35.23
CA ALA A 470 -4.20 -1.27 -34.29
C ALA A 470 -4.97 -2.16 -33.31
N ILE A 471 -6.08 -2.72 -33.79
CA ILE A 471 -6.99 -3.58 -33.05
C ILE A 471 -7.00 -4.93 -33.75
N TYR A 472 -6.98 -6.01 -32.97
CA TYR A 472 -7.25 -7.37 -33.43
C TYR A 472 -8.41 -7.96 -32.63
N VAL A 473 -9.43 -8.44 -33.34
CA VAL A 473 -10.52 -9.22 -32.75
C VAL A 473 -10.52 -10.60 -33.42
N TYR A 474 -10.33 -11.65 -32.63
CA TYR A 474 -10.14 -13.00 -33.19
C TYR A 474 -11.44 -13.63 -33.70
N THR A 475 -12.56 -13.48 -32.96
CA THR A 475 -13.81 -14.18 -33.29
C THR A 475 -14.67 -13.39 -34.27
N ALA A 476 -15.23 -12.26 -33.84
CA ALA A 476 -16.12 -11.43 -34.66
C ALA A 476 -16.29 -10.03 -34.08
N VAL A 477 -16.62 -9.07 -34.94
CA VAL A 477 -17.17 -7.77 -34.56
C VAL A 477 -18.57 -7.67 -35.14
N ASP A 478 -19.60 -7.55 -34.30
CA ASP A 478 -20.99 -7.53 -34.80
C ASP A 478 -21.35 -6.18 -35.43
N THR A 479 -20.99 -5.09 -34.76
CA THR A 479 -21.18 -3.72 -35.25
C THR A 479 -19.87 -2.93 -35.20
N LEU A 480 -19.43 -2.42 -36.34
CA LEU A 480 -18.28 -1.51 -36.46
C LEU A 480 -18.74 -0.14 -36.95
N THR A 481 -18.44 0.90 -36.16
CA THR A 481 -18.70 2.29 -36.48
C THR A 481 -17.40 3.09 -36.45
N VAL A 482 -17.08 3.79 -37.54
CA VAL A 482 -15.94 4.73 -37.61
C VAL A 482 -16.44 6.04 -38.20
N ASN A 483 -16.68 7.02 -37.33
CA ASN A 483 -17.40 8.27 -37.66
C ASN A 483 -16.64 9.51 -37.16
N GLY A 484 -17.29 10.68 -37.14
CA GLY A 484 -16.79 11.85 -36.42
C GLY A 484 -15.47 12.44 -36.91
N SER A 485 -15.03 12.12 -38.14
CA SER A 485 -13.69 12.44 -38.65
C SER A 485 -12.55 11.72 -37.90
N SER A 486 -12.86 10.62 -37.23
CA SER A 486 -11.90 9.72 -36.60
C SER A 486 -11.08 8.95 -37.63
N ASN A 487 -9.86 8.56 -37.27
CA ASN A 487 -8.93 7.87 -38.16
C ASN A 487 -8.22 6.67 -37.53
N ILE A 488 -8.00 5.64 -38.34
CA ILE A 488 -7.15 4.50 -38.01
C ILE A 488 -6.06 4.46 -39.06
N SER A 489 -4.84 4.90 -38.74
CA SER A 489 -3.82 5.18 -39.76
C SER A 489 -2.39 4.85 -39.33
N GLY A 490 -1.53 4.50 -40.28
CA GLY A 490 -0.11 4.25 -40.01
C GLY A 490 0.20 3.07 -39.08
N ASN A 491 -0.76 2.16 -38.87
CA ASN A 491 -0.55 0.94 -38.09
C ASN A 491 0.09 -0.15 -38.97
N SER A 492 0.85 -1.08 -38.38
CA SER A 492 1.56 -2.15 -39.11
C SER A 492 1.38 -3.53 -38.48
N ALA A 493 1.35 -4.58 -39.30
CA ALA A 493 1.34 -5.98 -38.86
C ALA A 493 2.20 -6.82 -39.80
N GLY A 494 2.83 -7.90 -39.30
CA GLY A 494 3.76 -8.71 -40.08
C GLY A 494 3.10 -9.54 -41.18
N ASP A 495 2.24 -10.49 -40.81
CA ASP A 495 1.77 -11.51 -41.75
C ASP A 495 0.33 -11.28 -42.26
N ARG A 496 -0.56 -10.57 -41.53
CA ARG A 496 -1.95 -10.30 -41.97
C ARG A 496 -2.56 -8.99 -41.45
N GLY A 497 -2.32 -7.90 -42.19
CA GLY A 497 -3.15 -6.67 -42.18
C GLY A 497 -3.03 -5.79 -40.93
N SER A 498 -2.89 -4.48 -41.15
CA SER A 498 -2.78 -3.45 -40.11
C SER A 498 -4.08 -3.17 -39.32
N GLY A 499 -5.16 -3.88 -39.63
CA GLY A 499 -6.41 -3.99 -38.87
C GLY A 499 -7.25 -5.14 -39.44
N ARG A 500 -7.76 -6.03 -38.58
CA ARG A 500 -8.62 -7.15 -38.99
C ARG A 500 -9.71 -7.41 -37.98
#